data_AF-A0A6G4X7E2-F1
#
_entry.id   AF-A0A6G4X7E2-F1
#
_cell.length_a   1.000
_cell.length_b   1.000
_cell.length_c   1.000
_cell.angle_alpha   90.00
_cell.angle_beta   90.00
_cell.angle_gamma   90.00
#
_symmetry.space_group_name_H-M   'P 1'
#
loop_
_entity.id
_entity.type
_entity.pdbx_description
1 polymer ?
#
loop_
_entity_poly.entity_id
_entity_poly.type
_entity_poly.pdbx_seq_one_letter_code
_entity_poly.pdbx_strand_id
1 'polypeptide(L)' 'MTTEAPQWFTSSYSSNGGQCIEVATNLAASCGLVPVRDTKNPTGPVLDFPATSFASFVTSVKGGESSNV' A
#
# COMPACT_ATOMS: atom_id res chain seq x y z
N MET A 1 -3.05 -20.08 14.86
CA MET A 1 -2.64 -18.75 14.37
C MET A 1 -2.68 -18.81 12.86
N THR A 2 -3.79 -18.41 12.26
CA THR A 2 -3.94 -18.44 10.79
C THR A 2 -3.09 -17.31 10.24
N THR A 3 -2.01 -17.65 9.53
CA THR A 3 -1.19 -16.63 8.86
C THR A 3 -1.96 -16.17 7.65
N GLU A 4 -2.59 -15.00 7.72
CA GLU A 4 -3.21 -14.39 6.56
C GLU A 4 -2.12 -13.93 5.59
N ALA A 5 -2.27 -14.28 4.30
CA ALA A 5 -1.34 -13.90 3.26
C ALA A 5 -1.74 -12.52 2.68
N PRO A 6 -0.78 -11.71 2.21
CA PRO A 6 -1.09 -10.42 1.58
C PRO A 6 -1.90 -10.62 0.30
N GLN A 7 -3.07 -9.98 0.23
CA GLN A 7 -3.90 -9.90 -0.96
C GLN A 7 -3.55 -8.62 -1.73
N TRP A 8 -2.65 -8.74 -2.70
CA TRP A 8 -2.17 -7.63 -3.51
C TRP A 8 -3.27 -7.07 -4.40
N PHE A 9 -3.47 -5.75 -4.36
CA PHE A 9 -4.31 -5.05 -5.32
C PHE A 9 -3.57 -3.87 -5.94
N THR A 10 -3.98 -3.55 -7.16
CA THR A 10 -3.47 -2.43 -7.97
C THR A 10 -4.60 -1.45 -8.28
N SER A 11 -4.27 -0.16 -8.44
CA SER A 11 -5.27 0.85 -8.82
C SER A 11 -5.67 0.75 -10.30
N SER A 12 -6.96 0.94 -10.59
CA SER A 12 -7.51 0.94 -11.97
C SER A 12 -7.06 2.12 -12.84
N TYR A 13 -6.45 3.15 -12.24
CA TYR A 13 -5.92 4.32 -12.96
C TYR A 13 -4.51 4.09 -13.54
N SER A 14 -3.97 2.87 -13.44
CA SER A 14 -2.58 2.54 -13.80
C SER A 14 -2.36 2.20 -15.28
N SER A 15 -3.36 2.43 -16.13
CA SER A 15 -3.44 1.97 -17.53
C SER A 15 -2.47 2.65 -18.51
N ASN A 16 -1.65 3.60 -18.06
CA ASN A 16 -0.92 4.52 -18.95
C ASN A 16 0.62 4.42 -18.86
N GLY A 17 1.18 3.27 -18.46
CA GLY A 17 2.65 3.10 -18.42
C GLY A 17 3.24 2.05 -17.48
N GLY A 18 2.44 1.14 -16.94
CA GLY A 18 2.91 0.00 -16.16
C GLY A 18 2.87 0.28 -14.65
N GLN A 19 1.99 -0.45 -13.99
CA GLN A 19 1.76 -0.48 -12.55
C GLN A 19 3.08 -0.45 -11.79
N CYS A 20 3.27 0.57 -10.95
CA CYS A 20 4.51 0.76 -10.20
C CYS A 20 4.40 0.32 -8.73
N ILE A 21 3.19 0.13 -8.20
CA ILE A 21 3.01 -0.31 -6.81
C ILE A 21 1.75 -1.18 -6.62
N GLU A 22 1.90 -2.23 -5.83
CA GLU A 22 0.81 -3.03 -5.28
C GLU A 22 0.78 -2.86 -3.76
N VAL A 23 -0.42 -2.91 -3.17
CA VAL A 23 -0.60 -2.83 -1.73
C VAL A 23 -1.52 -3.96 -1.26
N ALA A 24 -1.32 -4.46 -0.03
CA ALA A 24 -2.24 -5.41 0.59
C ALA A 24 -2.79 -4.84 1.89
N THR A 25 -4.09 -4.53 1.91
CA THR A 25 -4.76 -3.91 3.06
C THR A 25 -5.47 -4.93 3.96
N ASN A 26 -5.61 -6.18 3.51
CA ASN A 26 -6.26 -7.23 4.30
C ASN A 26 -5.53 -7.53 5.62
N LEU A 27 -4.21 -7.31 5.64
CA LEU A 27 -3.38 -7.50 6.83
C LEU A 27 -3.48 -6.34 7.84
N ALA A 28 -4.13 -5.22 7.48
CA ALA A 28 -4.22 -4.06 8.36
C ALA A 28 -4.99 -4.38 9.65
N ALA A 29 -6.06 -5.17 9.57
CA ALA A 29 -6.90 -5.51 10.73
C ALA A 29 -6.24 -6.57 11.62
N SER A 30 -5.59 -7.56 11.02
CA SER A 30 -5.06 -8.73 11.74
C SER A 30 -3.61 -8.57 12.20
N CYS A 31 -2.78 -7.83 11.44
CA CYS A 31 -1.36 -7.62 11.72
C CYS A 31 -0.99 -6.16 11.99
N GLY A 32 -1.91 -5.20 11.78
CA GLY A 32 -1.62 -3.77 11.97
C GLY A 32 -0.70 -3.17 10.90
N LEU A 33 -0.47 -3.89 9.80
CA LEU A 33 0.48 -3.53 8.75
C LEU A 33 -0.18 -3.46 7.38
N VAL A 34 0.34 -2.58 6.53
CA VAL A 34 -0.01 -2.43 5.12
C VAL A 34 1.28 -2.59 4.31
N PRO A 35 1.58 -3.79 3.80
CA PRO A 35 2.70 -4.00 2.90
C PRO A 35 2.45 -3.33 1.55
N VAL A 36 3.52 -2.73 1.01
CA VAL A 36 3.57 -2.07 -0.29
C VAL A 36 4.79 -2.59 -1.04
N ARG A 37 4.64 -2.92 -2.32
CA ARG A 37 5.76 -3.38 -3.15
C ARG A 37 5.69 -2.82 -4.56
N ASP A 38 6.82 -2.84 -5.26
CA ASP A 38 6.86 -2.51 -6.68
C ASP A 38 6.29 -3.68 -7.52
N THR A 39 5.33 -3.38 -8.38
CA THR A 39 4.67 -4.40 -9.23
C THR A 39 5.64 -5.00 -10.25
N LYS A 40 6.66 -4.25 -10.68
CA LYS A 40 7.65 -4.69 -11.68
C LYS A 40 8.72 -5.59 -11.06
N ASN A 41 8.87 -5.55 -9.74
CA ASN A 41 9.85 -6.34 -9.00
C ASN A 41 9.18 -7.06 -7.80
N PRO A 42 8.24 -8.01 -8.06
CA PRO A 42 7.40 -8.63 -7.03
C PRO A 42 8.15 -9.53 -6.04
N THR A 43 9.38 -9.94 -6.38
CA THR A 43 10.31 -10.67 -5.52
C THR A 43 11.29 -9.74 -4.79
N GLY A 44 11.19 -8.44 -5.03
CA GLY A 44 11.98 -7.41 -4.37
C GLY A 44 11.52 -7.14 -2.93
N PRO A 45 12.16 -6.17 -2.27
CA PRO A 45 11.80 -5.78 -0.92
C PRO A 45 10.35 -5.25 -0.85
N VAL A 46 9.66 -5.66 0.21
CA VAL A 46 8.33 -5.16 0.59
C VAL A 46 8.51 -4.12 1.69
N LEU A 47 7.80 -3.01 1.59
CA LEU A 47 7.76 -1.96 2.60
C LEU A 47 6.52 -2.14 3.48
N ASP A 48 6.71 -2.44 4.75
CA ASP A 48 5.63 -2.63 5.72
C ASP A 48 5.32 -1.31 6.46
N PHE A 49 4.16 -0.72 6.18
CA PHE A 49 3.72 0.49 6.88
C PHE A 49 2.75 0.15 8.01
N PRO A 50 2.83 0.84 9.17
CA PRO A 50 1.77 0.77 10.16
C PRO A 50 0.43 1.23 9.55
N ALA A 51 -0.65 0.50 9.83
CA ALA A 51 -1.97 0.78 9.25
C ALA A 51 -2.46 2.21 9.52
N THR A 52 -2.18 2.74 10.71
CA THR A 52 -2.53 4.11 11.10
C THR A 52 -1.77 5.17 10.30
N SER A 53 -0.47 4.97 10.07
CA SER A 53 0.36 5.86 9.25
C SER A 53 -0.09 5.85 7.80
N PHE A 54 -0.37 4.67 7.25
CA PHE A 54 -0.88 4.55 5.88
C PHE A 54 -2.24 5.24 5.71
N ALA A 55 -3.15 5.08 6.66
CA ALA A 55 -4.46 5.76 6.64
C ALA A 55 -4.34 7.29 6.73
N SER A 56 -3.43 7.80 7.56
CA SER A 56 -3.16 9.24 7.66
C SER A 56 -2.59 9.79 6.36
N PHE A 57 -1.64 9.09 5.75
CA PHE A 57 -1.09 9.44 4.43
C PHE A 57 -2.18 9.52 3.36
N VAL A 58 -3.03 8.50 3.24
CA VAL A 58 -4.13 8.48 2.26
C VAL A 58 -5.11 9.63 2.48
N THR A 59 -5.43 9.93 3.75
CA THR A 59 -6.30 11.05 4.11
C THR A 59 -5.70 12.40 3.68
N SER A 60 -4.41 12.62 3.95
CA SER A 60 -3.68 13.85 3.55
C SER A 60 -3.65 14.01 2.02
N VAL A 61 -3.31 12.95 1.28
CA VAL A 61 -3.31 12.98 -0.19
C VAL A 61 -4.69 13.28 -0.76
N LYS A 62 -5.75 12.72 -0.16
CA LYS A 62 -7.14 12.98 -0.58
C LYS A 62 -7.59 14.41 -0.28
N GLY A 63 -7.11 14.99 0.82
CA GLY A 63 -7.42 16.36 1.23
C GLY A 63 -6.67 17.44 0.45
N GLY A 64 -5.69 17.08 -0.38
CA GLY A 64 -4.84 18.03 -1.10
C GLY A 64 -3.81 18.74 -0.22
N GLU A 65 -3.68 18.32 1.04
CA GLU A 65 -2.68 18.83 1.97
C GLU A 65 -1.38 18.05 1.79
N SER A 66 -0.76 18.20 0.62
CA SER A 66 0.66 17.91 0.47
C SER A 66 1.40 19.06 1.13
N SER A 67 1.70 18.93 2.42
CA SER A 67 2.52 19.90 3.15
C SER A 67 3.82 20.12 2.37
N ASN A 68 3.91 21.26 1.70
CA ASN A 68 5.12 21.77 1.09
C ASN A 68 6.12 22.02 2.22
N VAL A 69 7.14 21.16 2.34
CA VAL A 69 8.33 21.38 3.16
C VAL A 69 9.53 21.48 2.24
#